data_AF-A0A2E5B5R5-F1
#
_entry.id   AF-A0A2E5B5R5-F1
#
_cell.length_a   1.000
_cell.length_b   1.000
_cell.length_c   1.000
_cell.angle_alpha   90.00
_cell.angle_beta   90.00
_cell.angle_gamma   90.00
#
_symmetry.space_group_name_H-M   'P 1'
#
loop_
_entity.id
_entity.type
_entity.pdbx_description
1 polymer ?
#
loop_
_entity_poly.entity_id
_entity_poly.type
_entity_poly.pdbx_seq_one_letter_code
_entity_poly.pdbx_strand_id
1 'polypeptide(L)'
;MFLLISSLASGMFSDLTELQDENTQEEVTGRSLSPLGWEWAVKDHNAGQTISKALHVDPSDGDIFVAGAFSGGTIVLGSDVLLNRGGFDIFLGKLDYQGNWIWGTSIGGPGDDQIQDMVVDSNEVITLVGAFNSSVFTAGNHSVNNGGGCDGFIVNHLNSSGGWMNLDSITGSGNENITGVDVNSSGGLIISGWFDGSSAQLAQVNLTSNGGADMFFATVSNTGNWGWVRQYGSTGDEKANDIVWSPSNKFVAVGEFNSSSLQFDSSTVSHGGGQGLDSFVIRSNMNAVEWVRKPIYIQGDRATHVTIDGIGNTFVGGQYEIGNTMTWGAVQASCYNGLKGFYVTKISSAGSVGWAQNYCARYSSNYYQSSLTSLNSTGSVLIVGSETNANIISEGSTYFSNCGDHNYRNTALFKLAASSGQVDTCTSIMDTTVGGAVWQSAPINKMIVAMERHGDYDNTNGIQADIDTDTSAVLISNMSDNGNSLQWQRSVGATDHDSIFAIDYSNSSGIITVAGIMQSNSLRLGSHVLSIGDNPKGEKAAFFIAQIDSNGNWLGGEVAPFDMHSLTQGNPNWY
;
A
#
# COMPACT_ATOMS: atom_id res chain seq x y z
N MET A 1 3.45 55.56 -15.37
CA MET A 1 3.29 54.19 -14.86
C MET A 1 3.33 53.12 -15.96
N PHE A 2 2.83 53.36 -17.18
CA PHE A 2 3.04 52.47 -18.35
C PHE A 2 4.29 52.81 -19.23
N LEU A 3 5.16 53.71 -18.77
CA LEU A 3 6.36 54.18 -19.50
C LEU A 3 7.66 54.03 -18.68
N LEU A 4 7.60 53.39 -17.51
CA LEU A 4 8.79 53.03 -16.71
C LEU A 4 9.14 51.53 -16.79
N ILE A 5 8.28 50.71 -17.40
CA ILE A 5 8.49 49.25 -17.54
C ILE A 5 9.12 48.90 -18.90
N SER A 6 9.07 49.80 -19.90
CA SER A 6 9.69 49.57 -21.21
C SER A 6 11.21 49.84 -21.24
N SER A 7 11.82 50.38 -20.19
CA SER A 7 13.27 50.67 -20.13
C SER A 7 14.09 49.69 -19.30
N LEU A 8 13.47 48.69 -18.65
CA LEU A 8 14.18 47.61 -17.95
C LEU A 8 14.28 46.33 -18.79
N ALA A 9 13.43 46.16 -19.82
CA ALA A 9 13.44 44.99 -20.70
C ALA A 9 14.45 45.07 -21.86
N SER A 10 15.05 46.24 -22.13
CA SER A 10 16.01 46.43 -23.23
C SER A 10 17.48 46.24 -22.84
N GLY A 11 17.78 45.87 -21.59
CA GLY A 11 19.14 45.69 -21.07
C GLY A 11 19.58 44.24 -20.83
N MET A 12 18.71 43.25 -21.03
CA MET A 12 19.00 41.85 -20.66
C MET A 12 19.14 40.87 -21.85
N PHE A 13 19.12 41.34 -23.10
CA PHE A 13 19.20 40.47 -24.28
C PHE A 13 20.19 40.98 -25.35
N SER A 14 21.42 41.33 -24.96
CA SER A 14 22.44 41.76 -25.93
C SER A 14 23.60 40.80 -26.19
N ASP A 15 23.67 39.63 -25.55
CA ASP A 15 24.72 38.64 -25.89
C ASP A 15 24.13 37.23 -26.00
N LEU A 16 23.49 36.98 -27.14
CA LEU A 16 23.24 35.63 -27.66
C LEU A 16 24.44 35.23 -28.52
N THR A 17 25.52 34.80 -27.86
CA THR A 17 26.57 33.99 -28.48
C THR A 17 26.95 32.86 -27.54
N GLU A 18 26.87 31.64 -28.06
CA GLU A 18 27.42 30.39 -27.52
C GLU A 18 26.62 29.67 -26.41
N LEU A 19 25.59 28.95 -26.83
CA LEU A 19 25.32 27.62 -26.27
C LEU A 19 25.80 26.60 -27.32
N GLN A 20 27.05 26.17 -27.20
CA GLN A 20 27.52 24.91 -27.79
C GLN A 20 27.20 23.80 -26.79
N ASP A 21 26.54 22.74 -27.27
CA ASP A 21 26.45 21.45 -26.58
C ASP A 21 27.87 20.87 -26.46
N GLU A 22 28.46 20.94 -25.27
CA GLU A 22 29.57 20.05 -24.91
C GLU A 22 29.02 18.82 -24.19
N ASN A 23 28.93 17.73 -24.94
CA ASN A 23 28.86 16.37 -24.43
C ASN A 23 30.19 16.02 -23.74
N THR A 24 30.28 16.23 -22.43
CA THR A 24 31.31 15.61 -21.58
C THR A 24 30.64 14.97 -20.37
N GLN A 25 30.68 13.63 -20.34
CA GLN A 25 30.44 12.87 -19.11
C GLN A 25 31.56 13.22 -18.12
N GLU A 26 31.23 13.97 -17.08
CA GLU A 26 32.04 14.00 -15.85
C GLU A 26 31.32 13.20 -14.75
N GLU A 27 31.98 12.16 -14.28
CA GLU A 27 31.63 11.49 -13.02
C GLU A 27 31.71 12.50 -11.87
N VAL A 28 30.57 12.82 -11.25
CA VAL A 28 30.55 13.64 -10.04
C VAL A 28 30.99 12.78 -8.85
N THR A 29 32.30 12.67 -8.66
CA THR A 29 32.91 12.27 -7.38
C THR A 29 33.25 13.53 -6.58
N GLY A 30 32.32 13.99 -5.76
CA GLY A 30 32.56 15.10 -4.83
C GLY A 30 31.29 15.69 -4.24
N ARG A 31 30.95 15.32 -3.01
CA ARG A 31 30.01 16.10 -2.19
C ARG A 31 30.69 17.43 -1.84
N SER A 32 30.14 18.54 -2.32
CA SER A 32 30.52 19.88 -1.88
C SER A 32 29.90 20.16 -0.50
N LEU A 33 30.74 20.28 0.53
CA LEU A 33 30.38 20.79 1.86
C LEU A 33 30.40 22.32 1.80
N SER A 34 29.28 22.96 1.40
CA SER A 34 29.07 24.39 1.64
C SER A 34 28.22 24.59 2.91
N PRO A 35 28.46 25.61 3.76
CA PRO A 35 27.72 25.82 5.01
C PRO A 35 26.29 26.40 4.83
N LEU A 36 25.80 26.56 3.60
CA LEU A 36 24.52 27.21 3.29
C LEU A 36 23.46 26.22 2.77
N GLY A 37 23.51 24.97 3.25
CA GLY A 37 22.58 23.86 3.03
C GLY A 37 21.40 24.15 2.10
N TRP A 38 21.43 23.59 0.89
CA TRP A 38 20.39 23.71 -0.16
C TRP A 38 19.07 22.98 0.19
N GLU A 39 18.72 22.88 1.47
CA GLU A 39 17.62 22.07 2.00
C GLU A 39 16.31 22.85 2.22
N TRP A 40 16.24 24.14 1.86
CA TRP A 40 15.09 25.01 2.20
C TRP A 40 14.10 25.26 1.06
N ALA A 41 14.46 24.91 -0.18
CA ALA A 41 13.55 24.77 -1.30
C ALA A 41 13.68 23.34 -1.84
N VAL A 42 13.34 22.37 -1.00
CA VAL A 42 13.10 21.01 -1.50
C VAL A 42 11.87 21.11 -2.38
N LYS A 43 11.94 20.60 -3.61
CA LYS A 43 10.75 20.25 -4.38
C LYS A 43 9.91 19.39 -3.45
N ASP A 44 8.88 19.97 -2.84
CA ASP A 44 7.87 19.21 -2.12
C ASP A 44 7.25 18.37 -3.20
N HIS A 45 7.68 17.12 -3.29
CA HIS A 45 6.89 16.19 -4.03
C HIS A 45 5.67 16.05 -3.11
N ASN A 46 4.49 16.52 -3.54
CA ASN A 46 3.29 15.78 -3.15
C ASN A 46 3.63 14.31 -3.15
N ALA A 47 3.14 13.57 -2.17
CA ALA A 47 3.72 12.29 -1.81
C ALA A 47 4.32 11.52 -3.01
N GLY A 48 5.66 11.57 -3.17
CA GLY A 48 6.36 11.16 -4.38
C GLY A 48 5.98 9.74 -4.83
N GLN A 49 5.58 8.92 -3.85
CA GLN A 49 4.75 7.73 -4.03
C GLN A 49 3.76 7.65 -2.86
N THR A 50 2.49 7.31 -3.09
CA THR A 50 1.54 6.84 -2.06
C THR A 50 1.02 5.46 -2.44
N ILE A 51 1.03 4.54 -1.47
CA ILE A 51 0.62 3.15 -1.66
C ILE A 51 -0.46 2.81 -0.65
N SER A 52 -1.63 2.40 -1.10
CA SER A 52 -2.65 1.86 -0.19
C SER A 52 -2.34 0.40 0.13
N LYS A 53 -2.51 0.02 1.39
CA LYS A 53 -2.22 -1.35 1.84
C LYS A 53 -3.37 -2.01 2.57
N ALA A 54 -4.17 -1.22 3.28
CA ALA A 54 -5.25 -1.77 4.09
C ALA A 54 -6.53 -0.93 3.97
N LEU A 55 -7.65 -1.63 3.97
CA LEU A 55 -9.00 -1.06 3.92
C LEU A 55 -9.90 -1.79 4.91
N HIS A 56 -10.71 -1.02 5.63
CA HIS A 56 -11.77 -1.53 6.50
C HIS A 56 -13.06 -0.75 6.27
N VAL A 57 -14.19 -1.44 6.35
CA VAL A 57 -15.53 -0.83 6.27
C VAL A 57 -16.26 -1.13 7.56
N ASP A 58 -16.65 -0.07 8.28
CA ASP A 58 -17.42 -0.21 9.51
C ASP A 58 -18.81 -0.76 9.16
N PRO A 59 -19.21 -1.92 9.70
CA PRO A 59 -20.51 -2.52 9.40
C PRO A 59 -21.70 -1.74 9.99
N SER A 60 -21.48 -0.79 10.91
CA SER A 60 -22.54 -0.07 11.63
C SER A 60 -23.05 1.16 10.88
N ASP A 61 -22.16 1.95 10.30
CA ASP A 61 -22.48 3.19 9.57
C ASP A 61 -22.00 3.19 8.10
N GLY A 62 -21.08 2.30 7.76
CA GLY A 62 -20.48 2.21 6.43
C GLY A 62 -19.30 3.14 6.20
N ASP A 63 -18.77 3.75 7.25
CA ASP A 63 -17.57 4.55 7.17
C ASP A 63 -16.36 3.67 6.78
N ILE A 64 -15.41 4.29 6.10
CA ILE A 64 -14.29 3.62 5.45
C ILE A 64 -13.01 4.07 6.12
N PHE A 65 -12.21 3.13 6.60
CA PHE A 65 -10.85 3.38 7.05
C PHE A 65 -9.89 2.93 5.96
N VAL A 66 -8.90 3.77 5.67
CA VAL A 66 -7.84 3.49 4.70
C VAL A 66 -6.50 3.79 5.33
N ALA A 67 -5.55 2.89 5.12
CA ALA A 67 -4.18 3.08 5.56
C ALA A 67 -3.19 2.60 4.50
N GLY A 68 -2.02 3.23 4.49
CA GLY A 68 -1.01 3.00 3.48
C GLY A 68 0.30 3.70 3.81
N ALA A 69 1.23 3.69 2.87
CA ALA A 69 2.51 4.37 2.99
C ALA A 69 2.59 5.54 2.00
N PHE A 70 3.32 6.59 2.33
CA PHE A 70 3.57 7.74 1.46
C PHE A 70 4.98 8.29 1.68
N SER A 71 5.67 8.69 0.63
CA SER A 71 7.00 9.31 0.68
C SER A 71 6.98 10.70 0.05
N GLY A 72 8.05 11.50 0.11
CA GLY A 72 8.22 12.65 -0.79
C GLY A 72 7.78 14.03 -0.28
N GLY A 73 7.11 14.12 0.87
CA GLY A 73 6.88 15.40 1.54
C GLY A 73 5.55 15.50 2.27
N THR A 74 4.44 15.70 1.56
CA THR A 74 3.10 15.81 2.18
C THR A 74 2.01 15.05 1.43
N ILE A 75 0.96 14.63 2.17
CA ILE A 75 -0.29 14.09 1.61
C ILE A 75 -1.48 14.84 2.23
N VAL A 76 -2.54 15.10 1.46
CA VAL A 76 -3.72 15.86 1.90
C VAL A 76 -4.95 14.96 1.94
N LEU A 77 -5.51 14.75 3.14
CA LEU A 77 -6.70 13.95 3.38
C LEU A 77 -7.83 14.87 3.86
N GLY A 78 -8.64 15.39 2.92
CA GLY A 78 -9.67 16.37 3.24
C GLY A 78 -9.07 17.72 3.61
N SER A 79 -9.34 18.22 4.82
CA SER A 79 -8.68 19.42 5.36
C SER A 79 -7.35 19.14 6.05
N ASP A 80 -7.00 17.87 6.27
CA ASP A 80 -5.81 17.49 7.01
C ASP A 80 -4.61 17.37 6.08
N VAL A 81 -3.53 18.07 6.43
CA VAL A 81 -2.25 18.06 5.72
C VAL A 81 -1.25 17.24 6.54
N LEU A 82 -0.88 16.08 6.02
CA LEU A 82 -0.01 15.12 6.69
C LEU A 82 1.41 15.23 6.18
N LEU A 83 2.36 15.13 7.10
CA LEU A 83 3.78 15.36 6.82
C LEU A 83 4.52 14.04 6.85
N ASN A 84 5.29 13.81 5.79
CA ASN A 84 6.33 12.80 5.75
C ASN A 84 7.58 13.32 6.47
N ARG A 85 8.26 12.45 7.22
CA ARG A 85 9.37 12.76 8.11
C ARG A 85 10.68 12.14 7.63
N GLY A 86 10.72 11.52 6.45
CA GLY A 86 11.86 10.73 6.00
C GLY A 86 11.63 9.99 4.69
N GLY A 87 11.77 8.66 4.73
CA GLY A 87 11.54 7.77 3.60
C GLY A 87 10.05 7.60 3.34
N PHE A 88 9.55 6.36 3.33
CA PHE A 88 8.12 6.11 3.44
C PHE A 88 7.62 6.33 4.88
N ASP A 89 6.49 7.03 5.04
CA ASP A 89 5.75 7.14 6.30
C ASP A 89 4.35 6.55 6.13
N ILE A 90 3.67 6.26 7.23
CA ILE A 90 2.34 5.65 7.20
C ILE A 90 1.28 6.73 7.33
N PHE A 91 0.26 6.68 6.46
CA PHE A 91 -0.97 7.47 6.62
C PHE A 91 -2.13 6.58 7.07
N LEU A 92 -3.04 7.17 7.82
CA LEU A 92 -4.34 6.61 8.21
C LEU A 92 -5.40 7.70 8.02
N GLY A 93 -6.53 7.34 7.44
CA GLY A 93 -7.66 8.25 7.34
C GLY A 93 -9.01 7.55 7.38
N LYS A 94 -10.03 8.33 7.72
CA LYS A 94 -11.43 7.91 7.76
C LYS A 94 -12.25 8.72 6.77
N LEU A 95 -13.09 8.03 6.00
CA LEU A 95 -14.08 8.61 5.12
C LEU A 95 -15.48 8.20 5.55
N ASP A 96 -16.47 9.03 5.26
CA ASP A 96 -17.87 8.64 5.37
C ASP A 96 -18.25 7.61 4.29
N TYR A 97 -19.43 7.00 4.42
CA TYR A 97 -19.95 6.04 3.44
C TYR A 97 -20.19 6.61 2.01
N GLN A 98 -20.07 7.92 1.82
CA GLN A 98 -20.10 8.59 0.52
C GLN A 98 -18.70 8.88 -0.04
N GLY A 99 -17.65 8.57 0.72
CA GLY A 99 -16.25 8.78 0.39
C GLY A 99 -15.74 10.18 0.70
N ASN A 100 -16.42 10.99 1.52
CA ASN A 100 -15.88 12.27 1.97
C ASN A 100 -14.95 12.07 3.17
N TRP A 101 -13.81 12.74 3.15
CA TRP A 101 -12.87 12.73 4.26
C TRP A 101 -13.48 13.29 5.55
N ILE A 102 -13.36 12.53 6.63
CA ILE A 102 -13.71 12.96 7.97
C ILE A 102 -12.45 13.45 8.70
N TRP A 103 -11.37 12.67 8.63
CA TRP A 103 -10.06 13.03 9.19
C TRP A 103 -8.92 12.21 8.59
N GLY A 104 -7.70 12.71 8.74
CA GLY A 104 -6.45 12.03 8.41
C GLY A 104 -5.35 12.25 9.46
N THR A 105 -4.44 11.29 9.62
CA THR A 105 -3.22 11.41 10.42
C THR A 105 -2.09 10.57 9.83
N SER A 106 -0.83 10.88 10.18
CA SER A 106 0.35 10.08 9.81
C SER A 106 1.20 9.70 11.03
N ILE A 107 1.99 8.64 10.86
CA ILE A 107 3.02 8.17 11.80
C ILE A 107 4.27 7.77 11.03
N GLY A 108 5.42 7.85 11.68
CA GLY A 108 6.68 7.57 11.01
C GLY A 108 7.90 8.15 11.70
N GLY A 109 8.99 8.22 10.95
CA GLY A 109 10.31 8.65 11.39
C GLY A 109 11.21 9.03 10.21
N PRO A 110 12.53 9.12 10.44
CA PRO A 110 13.47 9.54 9.41
C PRO A 110 13.76 8.49 8.31
N GLY A 111 13.28 7.24 8.47
CA GLY A 111 13.51 6.12 7.56
C GLY A 111 12.25 5.72 6.78
N ASP A 112 12.24 4.51 6.25
CA ASP A 112 11.08 3.86 5.64
C ASP A 112 10.27 3.08 6.68
N ASP A 113 8.99 3.39 6.73
CA ASP A 113 8.00 2.84 7.62
C ASP A 113 6.81 2.38 6.77
N GLN A 114 6.42 1.12 6.93
CA GLN A 114 5.44 0.48 6.09
C GLN A 114 4.42 -0.29 6.92
N ILE A 115 3.16 0.02 6.68
CA ILE A 115 2.04 -0.78 7.16
C ILE A 115 1.88 -2.05 6.32
N GLN A 116 1.58 -3.16 6.99
CA GLN A 116 1.20 -4.42 6.35
C GLN A 116 -0.30 -4.68 6.45
N ASP A 117 -0.91 -4.38 7.59
CA ASP A 117 -2.32 -4.71 7.85
C ASP A 117 -2.98 -3.75 8.86
N MET A 118 -4.31 -3.69 8.84
CA MET A 118 -5.15 -2.87 9.70
C MET A 118 -6.44 -3.58 10.08
N VAL A 119 -6.81 -3.49 11.37
CA VAL A 119 -8.14 -3.85 11.84
C VAL A 119 -8.78 -2.77 12.69
N VAL A 120 -10.11 -2.79 12.74
CA VAL A 120 -10.92 -1.86 13.53
C VAL A 120 -11.86 -2.68 14.41
N ASP A 121 -11.82 -2.44 15.71
CA ASP A 121 -12.70 -3.12 16.67
C ASP A 121 -14.09 -2.48 16.76
N SER A 122 -15.02 -3.11 17.49
CA SER A 122 -16.40 -2.58 17.64
C SER A 122 -16.51 -1.28 18.45
N ASN A 123 -15.41 -0.79 19.03
CA ASN A 123 -15.31 0.49 19.70
C ASN A 123 -14.59 1.55 18.83
N GLU A 124 -14.37 1.25 17.55
CA GLU A 124 -13.57 2.06 16.62
C GLU A 124 -12.11 2.28 17.09
N VAL A 125 -11.52 1.32 17.80
CA VAL A 125 -10.08 1.28 18.01
C VAL A 125 -9.45 0.68 16.76
N ILE A 126 -8.58 1.46 16.12
CA ILE A 126 -7.87 1.07 14.90
C ILE A 126 -6.49 0.55 15.30
N THR A 127 -6.15 -0.67 14.92
CA THR A 127 -4.82 -1.24 15.10
C THR A 127 -4.11 -1.33 13.76
N LEU A 128 -2.90 -0.77 13.68
CA LEU A 128 -2.00 -0.90 12.54
C LEU A 128 -0.81 -1.77 12.93
N VAL A 129 -0.39 -2.63 12.01
CA VAL A 129 0.83 -3.42 12.15
C VAL A 129 1.71 -3.30 10.90
N GLY A 130 3.01 -3.47 11.07
CA GLY A 130 3.94 -3.52 9.95
C GLY A 130 5.38 -3.54 10.37
N ALA A 131 6.24 -2.88 9.59
CA ALA A 131 7.66 -2.76 9.86
C ALA A 131 8.19 -1.33 9.66
N PHE A 132 9.27 -0.98 10.35
CA PHE A 132 9.94 0.31 10.28
C PHE A 132 11.46 0.14 10.27
N ASN A 133 12.17 0.93 9.46
CA ASN A 133 13.64 1.05 9.53
C ASN A 133 14.08 2.40 10.12
N SER A 134 13.13 3.26 10.47
CA SER A 134 13.37 4.52 11.18
C SER A 134 14.13 4.29 12.49
N SER A 135 15.22 5.03 12.70
CA SER A 135 16.00 4.94 13.95
C SER A 135 15.16 5.19 15.22
N VAL A 136 14.18 6.09 15.11
CA VAL A 136 13.09 6.28 16.07
C VAL A 136 11.79 6.36 15.30
N PHE A 137 10.88 5.43 15.53
CA PHE A 137 9.53 5.41 14.95
C PHE A 137 8.54 6.01 15.94
N THR A 138 7.69 6.92 15.47
CA THR A 138 6.84 7.74 16.35
C THR A 138 5.39 7.78 15.93
N ALA A 139 4.50 7.67 16.92
CA ALA A 139 3.06 7.81 16.79
C ALA A 139 2.51 8.74 17.89
N GLY A 140 2.16 9.97 17.52
CA GLY A 140 1.83 11.01 18.51
C GLY A 140 2.99 11.25 19.49
N ASN A 141 2.74 11.05 20.78
CA ASN A 141 3.74 11.18 21.85
C ASN A 141 4.43 9.84 22.22
N HIS A 142 4.13 8.77 21.49
CA HIS A 142 4.75 7.47 21.70
C HIS A 142 5.89 7.25 20.70
N SER A 143 6.94 6.56 21.14
CA SER A 143 8.11 6.27 20.32
C SER A 143 8.74 4.94 20.68
N VAL A 144 9.24 4.24 19.68
CA VAL A 144 10.10 3.06 19.83
C VAL A 144 11.41 3.28 19.07
N ASN A 145 12.48 2.62 19.52
CA ASN A 145 13.78 2.69 18.85
C ASN A 145 13.99 1.43 18.01
N ASN A 146 14.63 1.59 16.86
CA ASN A 146 15.05 0.46 16.04
C ASN A 146 16.24 -0.28 16.70
N GLY A 147 16.14 -1.61 16.78
CA GLY A 147 17.16 -2.52 17.31
C GLY A 147 18.18 -3.01 16.28
N GLY A 148 17.85 -2.85 15.00
CA GLY A 148 18.60 -3.32 13.83
C GLY A 148 17.67 -3.37 12.59
N GLY A 149 18.24 -3.64 11.42
CA GLY A 149 17.49 -3.86 10.16
C GLY A 149 16.18 -3.07 10.02
N CYS A 150 15.09 -3.80 9.78
CA CYS A 150 13.72 -3.30 9.96
C CYS A 150 13.12 -3.97 11.20
N ASP A 151 12.40 -3.24 12.04
CA ASP A 151 11.70 -3.80 13.21
C ASP A 151 10.19 -3.84 12.97
N GLY A 152 9.50 -4.83 13.52
CA GLY A 152 8.04 -4.90 13.44
C GLY A 152 7.38 -3.98 14.46
N PHE A 153 6.25 -3.34 14.11
CA PHE A 153 5.50 -2.48 15.05
C PHE A 153 4.03 -2.90 15.16
N ILE A 154 3.44 -2.55 16.31
CA ILE A 154 2.00 -2.51 16.54
C ILE A 154 1.65 -1.16 17.16
N VAL A 155 0.60 -0.53 16.66
CA VAL A 155 0.13 0.76 17.17
C VAL A 155 -1.38 0.84 17.11
N ASN A 156 -1.98 1.43 18.15
CA ASN A 156 -3.41 1.67 18.19
C ASN A 156 -3.72 3.16 18.01
N HIS A 157 -4.83 3.47 17.38
CA HIS A 157 -5.40 4.80 17.29
C HIS A 157 -6.84 4.73 17.79
N LEU A 158 -7.16 5.54 18.80
CA LEU A 158 -8.56 5.74 19.19
C LEU A 158 -9.26 6.54 18.08
N ASN A 159 -10.59 6.47 17.98
CA ASN A 159 -11.40 7.22 17.01
C ASN A 159 -11.06 8.72 16.88
N SER A 160 -11.80 9.47 16.05
CA SER A 160 -11.56 10.88 15.67
C SER A 160 -11.32 11.90 16.82
N SER A 161 -11.43 11.50 18.08
CA SER A 161 -11.15 12.30 19.28
C SER A 161 -9.95 11.83 20.14
N GLY A 162 -9.43 10.61 19.95
CA GLY A 162 -8.58 9.96 20.97
C GLY A 162 -7.09 9.78 20.64
N GLY A 163 -6.64 10.08 19.43
CA GLY A 163 -5.22 10.07 19.05
C GLY A 163 -4.53 8.70 19.18
N TRP A 164 -3.21 8.69 18.96
CA TRP A 164 -2.37 7.50 19.02
C TRP A 164 -2.17 6.99 20.45
N MET A 165 -2.24 5.67 20.64
CA MET A 165 -2.01 4.99 21.91
C MET A 165 -1.20 3.70 21.72
N ASN A 166 -0.43 3.32 22.75
CA ASN A 166 0.22 2.01 22.87
C ASN A 166 1.01 1.57 21.61
N LEU A 167 2.02 2.36 21.23
CA LEU A 167 3.03 1.93 20.26
C LEU A 167 4.02 0.97 20.92
N ASP A 168 4.19 -0.21 20.34
CA ASP A 168 5.19 -1.20 20.74
C ASP A 168 5.84 -1.85 19.51
N SER A 169 6.98 -2.52 19.71
CA SER A 169 7.74 -3.12 18.62
C SER A 169 8.31 -4.50 18.98
N ILE A 170 8.48 -5.32 17.96
CA ILE A 170 9.37 -6.49 18.00
C ILE A 170 10.73 -6.05 17.46
N THR A 171 11.78 -6.25 18.25
CA THR A 171 13.11 -5.73 17.94
C THR A 171 14.17 -6.82 17.94
N GLY A 172 15.03 -6.83 16.95
CA GLY A 172 16.16 -7.76 16.84
C GLY A 172 17.37 -7.09 16.20
N SER A 173 18.42 -7.86 15.93
CA SER A 173 19.55 -7.35 15.12
C SER A 173 19.31 -7.52 13.61
N GLY A 174 18.27 -8.24 13.22
CA GLY A 174 17.92 -8.59 11.85
C GLY A 174 16.76 -7.74 11.35
N ASN A 175 15.97 -8.32 10.45
CA ASN A 175 14.68 -7.78 10.05
C ASN A 175 13.56 -8.57 10.75
N GLU A 176 12.66 -7.82 11.36
CA GLU A 176 11.42 -8.28 11.97
C GLU A 176 10.23 -7.60 11.26
N ASN A 177 9.12 -8.32 11.14
CA ASN A 177 7.90 -7.75 10.56
C ASN A 177 6.66 -8.37 11.21
N ILE A 178 5.67 -7.54 11.54
CA ILE A 178 4.32 -7.99 11.90
C ILE A 178 3.45 -7.85 10.66
N THR A 179 3.05 -8.99 10.11
CA THR A 179 2.48 -9.09 8.75
C THR A 179 0.96 -9.11 8.72
N GLY A 180 0.32 -9.58 9.79
CA GLY A 180 -1.14 -9.69 9.84
C GLY A 180 -1.66 -9.50 11.25
N VAL A 181 -2.87 -8.98 11.35
CA VAL A 181 -3.58 -8.73 12.61
C VAL A 181 -5.07 -9.01 12.45
N ASP A 182 -5.69 -9.67 13.43
CA ASP A 182 -7.15 -9.75 13.50
C ASP A 182 -7.66 -9.54 14.93
N VAL A 183 -8.89 -9.05 15.04
CA VAL A 183 -9.51 -8.64 16.31
C VAL A 183 -10.74 -9.50 16.63
N ASN A 184 -10.83 -9.95 17.88
CA ASN A 184 -12.00 -10.65 18.38
C ASN A 184 -13.07 -9.69 18.93
N SER A 185 -14.25 -10.22 19.23
CA SER A 185 -15.39 -9.46 19.78
C SER A 185 -15.14 -8.76 21.13
N SER A 186 -14.02 -9.04 21.80
CA SER A 186 -13.63 -8.38 23.07
C SER A 186 -12.52 -7.32 22.88
N GLY A 187 -12.10 -7.06 21.64
CA GLY A 187 -10.99 -6.16 21.29
C GLY A 187 -9.60 -6.79 21.48
N GLY A 188 -9.52 -8.09 21.79
CA GLY A 188 -8.24 -8.80 21.83
C GLY A 188 -7.75 -9.09 20.40
N LEU A 189 -6.44 -9.01 20.20
CA LEU A 189 -5.79 -9.16 18.90
C LEU A 189 -5.04 -10.48 18.79
N ILE A 190 -5.05 -11.06 17.60
CA ILE A 190 -4.16 -12.14 17.18
C ILE A 190 -3.27 -11.58 16.08
N ILE A 191 -1.97 -11.86 16.13
CA ILE A 191 -1.02 -11.35 15.16
C ILE A 191 -0.15 -12.46 14.60
N SER A 192 0.36 -12.25 13.40
CA SER A 192 1.39 -13.03 12.76
C SER A 192 2.58 -12.17 12.37
N GLY A 193 3.76 -12.78 12.30
CA GLY A 193 4.95 -12.11 11.82
C GLY A 193 6.10 -13.07 11.61
N TRP A 194 7.27 -12.51 11.32
CA TRP A 194 8.52 -13.24 11.18
C TRP A 194 9.71 -12.38 11.61
N PHE A 195 10.85 -13.03 11.84
CA PHE A 195 12.13 -12.39 12.14
C PHE A 195 13.28 -13.17 11.50
N ASP A 196 14.32 -12.50 11.01
CA ASP A 196 15.50 -13.14 10.37
C ASP A 196 16.81 -12.98 11.15
N GLY A 197 16.79 -12.23 12.25
CA GLY A 197 17.88 -12.17 13.21
C GLY A 197 18.06 -13.50 13.96
N SER A 198 19.25 -13.73 14.53
CA SER A 198 19.50 -14.91 15.39
C SER A 198 18.57 -14.96 16.61
N SER A 199 18.06 -13.81 17.04
CA SER A 199 17.02 -13.67 18.05
C SER A 199 16.23 -12.37 17.83
N ALA A 200 14.97 -12.36 18.26
CA ALA A 200 14.13 -11.17 18.34
C ALA A 200 13.46 -11.09 19.71
N GLN A 201 13.18 -9.87 20.17
CA GLN A 201 12.49 -9.60 21.43
C GLN A 201 11.05 -9.18 21.14
N LEU A 202 10.09 -9.95 21.66
CA LEU A 202 8.67 -9.63 21.60
C LEU A 202 8.16 -9.51 23.04
N ALA A 203 7.99 -8.27 23.50
CA ALA A 203 7.74 -7.96 24.90
C ALA A 203 8.77 -8.62 25.84
N GLN A 204 8.33 -9.53 26.72
CA GLN A 204 9.20 -10.28 27.65
C GLN A 204 9.63 -11.65 27.10
N VAL A 205 9.26 -11.98 25.87
CA VAL A 205 9.55 -13.25 25.22
C VAL A 205 10.73 -13.07 24.26
N ASN A 206 11.75 -13.89 24.45
CA ASN A 206 12.91 -13.94 23.55
C ASN A 206 12.65 -15.06 22.54
N LEU A 207 12.61 -14.71 21.27
CA LEU A 207 12.53 -15.64 20.15
C LEU A 207 13.96 -15.94 19.66
N THR A 208 14.21 -17.17 19.23
CA THR A 208 15.53 -17.60 18.76
C THR A 208 15.36 -18.31 17.43
N SER A 209 16.00 -17.81 16.37
CA SER A 209 15.86 -18.41 15.04
C SER A 209 16.51 -19.81 15.01
N ASN A 210 15.89 -20.73 14.26
CA ASN A 210 16.41 -22.06 13.98
C ASN A 210 17.26 -22.12 12.70
N GLY A 211 17.46 -20.99 12.03
CA GLY A 211 18.12 -20.92 10.73
C GLY A 211 17.96 -19.54 10.07
N GLY A 212 17.16 -19.49 9.01
CA GLY A 212 16.80 -18.25 8.31
C GLY A 212 15.70 -17.49 9.05
N ALA A 213 14.77 -16.91 8.29
CA ALA A 213 13.60 -16.27 8.88
C ALA A 213 12.71 -17.30 9.60
N ASP A 214 12.27 -16.99 10.81
CA ASP A 214 11.33 -17.83 11.58
C ASP A 214 10.02 -17.07 11.80
N MET A 215 8.89 -17.78 11.71
CA MET A 215 7.56 -17.19 11.91
C MET A 215 7.16 -17.20 13.39
N PHE A 216 6.31 -16.26 13.77
CA PHE A 216 5.64 -16.27 15.07
C PHE A 216 4.17 -15.88 14.98
N PHE A 217 3.43 -16.30 16.00
CA PHE A 217 2.05 -15.92 16.28
C PHE A 217 1.95 -15.44 17.72
N ALA A 218 1.15 -14.40 17.96
CA ALA A 218 0.96 -13.90 19.31
C ALA A 218 -0.43 -13.32 19.53
N THR A 219 -0.87 -13.26 20.79
CA THR A 219 -2.07 -12.51 21.18
C THR A 219 -1.68 -11.20 21.86
N VAL A 220 -2.46 -10.15 21.65
CA VAL A 220 -2.35 -8.88 22.38
C VAL A 220 -3.72 -8.56 23.00
N SER A 221 -3.76 -8.12 24.25
CA SER A 221 -5.01 -7.71 24.88
C SER A 221 -5.54 -6.41 24.28
N ASN A 222 -6.83 -6.11 24.52
CA ASN A 222 -7.45 -4.83 24.15
C ASN A 222 -6.82 -3.58 24.82
N THR A 223 -5.92 -3.79 25.78
CA THR A 223 -5.13 -2.73 26.42
C THR A 223 -3.69 -2.66 25.90
N GLY A 224 -3.34 -3.42 24.86
CA GLY A 224 -1.99 -3.45 24.28
C GLY A 224 -0.99 -4.36 25.00
N ASN A 225 -1.43 -5.26 25.89
CA ASN A 225 -0.51 -6.16 26.59
C ASN A 225 -0.31 -7.45 25.80
N TRP A 226 0.94 -7.78 25.49
CA TRP A 226 1.33 -9.05 24.89
C TRP A 226 0.98 -10.24 25.79
N GLY A 227 0.46 -11.30 25.17
CA GLY A 227 -0.01 -12.51 25.84
C GLY A 227 0.73 -13.76 25.35
N TRP A 228 -0.04 -14.75 24.88
CA TRP A 228 0.51 -15.97 24.31
C TRP A 228 1.39 -15.65 23.10
N VAL A 229 2.52 -16.36 22.97
CA VAL A 229 3.44 -16.28 21.84
C VAL A 229 3.83 -17.70 21.45
N ARG A 230 3.91 -17.97 20.15
CA ARG A 230 4.39 -19.23 19.60
C ARG A 230 5.20 -19.00 18.34
N GLN A 231 6.35 -19.64 18.26
CA GLN A 231 7.26 -19.59 17.10
C GLN A 231 7.27 -20.94 16.38
N TYR A 232 7.45 -20.90 15.06
CA TYR A 232 7.78 -22.05 14.23
C TYR A 232 8.90 -21.69 13.27
N GLY A 233 9.80 -22.63 13.01
CA GLY A 233 10.97 -22.39 12.18
C GLY A 233 11.84 -23.62 11.97
N SER A 234 12.73 -23.53 11.00
CA SER A 234 13.69 -24.56 10.61
C SER A 234 14.95 -23.89 10.03
N THR A 235 15.69 -24.61 9.18
CA THR A 235 16.99 -24.13 8.68
C THR A 235 16.90 -23.05 7.61
N GLY A 236 15.72 -22.89 6.99
CA GLY A 236 15.44 -21.96 5.90
C GLY A 236 14.62 -20.76 6.34
N ASP A 237 13.94 -20.12 5.39
CA ASP A 237 13.02 -19.01 5.66
C ASP A 237 11.59 -19.52 5.76
N GLU A 238 10.93 -19.16 6.85
CA GLU A 238 9.56 -19.42 7.21
C GLU A 238 8.86 -18.10 7.58
N LYS A 239 7.93 -17.67 6.75
CA LYS A 239 7.24 -16.38 6.94
C LYS A 239 5.74 -16.59 7.04
N ALA A 240 5.14 -16.09 8.11
CA ALA A 240 3.71 -15.91 8.16
C ALA A 240 3.35 -14.60 7.44
N ASN A 241 2.38 -14.65 6.54
CA ASN A 241 2.00 -13.52 5.68
C ASN A 241 0.69 -12.87 6.11
N ASP A 242 -0.25 -13.64 6.68
CA ASP A 242 -1.57 -13.13 7.09
C ASP A 242 -2.23 -14.08 8.12
N ILE A 243 -3.15 -13.56 8.94
CA ILE A 243 -3.83 -14.28 10.03
C ILE A 243 -5.26 -13.77 10.25
N VAL A 244 -6.18 -14.69 10.53
CA VAL A 244 -7.56 -14.37 10.89
C VAL A 244 -8.04 -15.17 12.10
N TRP A 245 -8.80 -14.51 12.96
CA TRP A 245 -9.44 -15.07 14.15
C TRP A 245 -10.74 -15.76 13.78
N SER A 246 -10.85 -17.05 14.07
CA SER A 246 -12.09 -17.80 13.92
C SER A 246 -13.08 -17.57 15.07
N PRO A 247 -14.41 -17.55 14.82
CA PRO A 247 -15.45 -17.40 15.86
C PRO A 247 -15.40 -18.40 17.03
N SER A 248 -14.56 -19.44 16.95
CA SER A 248 -14.41 -20.51 17.95
C SER A 248 -13.19 -20.35 18.88
N ASN A 249 -12.65 -19.13 19.01
CA ASN A 249 -11.40 -18.83 19.72
C ASN A 249 -10.19 -19.63 19.18
N LYS A 250 -10.15 -19.74 17.86
CA LYS A 250 -9.07 -20.35 17.08
C LYS A 250 -8.57 -19.30 16.11
N PHE A 251 -7.46 -19.53 15.45
CA PHE A 251 -7.01 -18.71 14.34
C PHE A 251 -6.66 -19.58 13.13
N VAL A 252 -6.64 -18.94 11.98
CA VAL A 252 -6.08 -19.49 10.76
C VAL A 252 -5.02 -18.52 10.27
N ALA A 253 -3.83 -19.02 9.99
CA ALA A 253 -2.77 -18.22 9.40
C ALA A 253 -2.26 -18.88 8.12
N VAL A 254 -1.66 -18.05 7.27
CA VAL A 254 -1.07 -18.46 6.00
C VAL A 254 0.34 -17.92 5.87
N GLY A 255 1.13 -18.57 5.04
CA GLY A 255 2.49 -18.14 4.80
C GLY A 255 3.24 -19.00 3.81
N GLU A 256 4.55 -18.87 3.87
CA GLU A 256 5.50 -19.53 3.00
C GLU A 256 6.68 -20.13 3.78
N PHE A 257 7.28 -21.18 3.23
CA PHE A 257 8.53 -21.74 3.74
C PHE A 257 9.43 -22.24 2.61
N ASN A 258 10.76 -22.25 2.79
CA ASN A 258 11.70 -22.87 1.84
C ASN A 258 12.50 -24.04 2.43
N SER A 259 12.31 -24.35 3.72
CA SER A 259 12.91 -25.53 4.35
C SER A 259 12.37 -26.84 3.76
N SER A 260 13.21 -27.89 3.77
CA SER A 260 12.82 -29.23 3.28
C SER A 260 11.62 -29.82 4.03
N SER A 261 11.46 -29.46 5.30
CA SER A 261 10.31 -29.78 6.12
C SER A 261 10.15 -28.75 7.23
N LEU A 262 8.91 -28.54 7.66
CA LEU A 262 8.56 -27.65 8.75
C LEU A 262 7.66 -28.38 9.76
N GLN A 263 7.98 -28.23 11.04
CA GLN A 263 7.27 -28.87 12.14
C GLN A 263 6.31 -27.88 12.82
N PHE A 264 5.03 -28.25 12.86
CA PHE A 264 3.96 -27.56 13.57
C PHE A 264 3.40 -28.46 14.68
N ASP A 265 3.90 -28.30 15.90
CA ASP A 265 3.60 -29.17 17.04
C ASP A 265 3.88 -30.65 16.71
N SER A 266 2.83 -31.47 16.57
CA SER A 266 2.92 -32.88 16.15
C SER A 266 2.76 -33.11 14.65
N SER A 267 2.47 -32.06 13.87
CA SER A 267 2.26 -32.14 12.42
C SER A 267 3.52 -31.72 11.67
N THR A 268 4.00 -32.54 10.75
CA THR A 268 5.11 -32.18 9.85
C THR A 268 4.55 -31.92 8.46
N VAL A 269 4.96 -30.83 7.83
CA VAL A 269 4.79 -30.61 6.40
C VAL A 269 6.15 -30.70 5.70
N SER A 270 6.19 -31.28 4.51
CA SER A 270 7.40 -31.34 3.69
C SER A 270 7.27 -30.36 2.53
N HIS A 271 8.41 -29.89 2.02
CA HIS A 271 8.47 -29.14 0.76
C HIS A 271 7.79 -29.95 -0.36
N GLY A 272 6.96 -29.31 -1.19
CA GLY A 272 6.04 -29.91 -2.15
C GLY A 272 6.66 -30.66 -3.33
N GLY A 273 7.98 -30.87 -3.33
CA GLY A 273 8.70 -31.64 -4.34
C GLY A 273 9.35 -30.79 -5.43
N GLY A 274 9.71 -29.54 -5.11
CA GLY A 274 10.15 -28.53 -6.07
C GLY A 274 11.40 -27.74 -5.68
N GLN A 275 11.56 -26.57 -6.29
CA GLN A 275 12.49 -25.52 -5.88
C GLN A 275 11.69 -24.25 -5.56
N GLY A 276 12.14 -23.44 -4.60
CA GLY A 276 11.51 -22.18 -4.21
C GLY A 276 10.68 -22.27 -2.93
N LEU A 277 9.76 -21.32 -2.77
CA LEU A 277 8.86 -21.21 -1.61
C LEU A 277 7.71 -22.24 -1.72
N ASP A 278 7.18 -22.70 -0.60
CA ASP A 278 5.98 -23.53 -0.50
C ASP A 278 4.94 -22.84 0.40
N SER A 279 3.68 -22.86 -0.01
CA SER A 279 2.59 -22.34 0.83
C SER A 279 2.27 -23.26 2.01
N PHE A 280 1.84 -22.67 3.11
CA PHE A 280 1.11 -23.39 4.15
C PHE A 280 -0.13 -22.63 4.61
N VAL A 281 -1.07 -23.38 5.18
CA VAL A 281 -2.27 -22.91 5.86
C VAL A 281 -2.36 -23.65 7.17
N ILE A 282 -2.31 -22.94 8.28
CA ILE A 282 -2.40 -23.50 9.63
C ILE A 282 -3.70 -23.07 10.28
N ARG A 283 -4.45 -24.02 10.86
CA ARG A 283 -5.51 -23.72 11.82
C ARG A 283 -5.10 -24.21 13.19
N SER A 284 -5.18 -23.34 14.18
CA SER A 284 -4.73 -23.64 15.52
C SER A 284 -5.58 -22.94 16.57
N ASN A 285 -5.53 -23.46 17.79
CA ASN A 285 -5.82 -22.67 18.98
C ASN A 285 -4.50 -22.36 19.71
N MET A 286 -4.54 -21.68 20.85
CA MET A 286 -3.34 -21.31 21.60
C MET A 286 -2.61 -22.51 22.24
N ASN A 287 -3.26 -23.68 22.33
CA ASN A 287 -2.67 -24.89 22.92
C ASN A 287 -2.07 -25.83 21.89
N ALA A 288 -2.74 -26.03 20.76
CA ALA A 288 -2.31 -26.99 19.75
C ALA A 288 -2.82 -26.67 18.34
N VAL A 289 -2.02 -27.06 17.35
CA VAL A 289 -2.39 -27.08 15.94
C VAL A 289 -3.45 -28.14 15.66
N GLU A 290 -4.53 -27.75 14.99
CA GLU A 290 -5.63 -28.65 14.62
C GLU A 290 -5.37 -29.33 13.29
N TRP A 291 -4.94 -28.54 12.30
CA TRP A 291 -4.53 -29.05 11.02
C TRP A 291 -3.60 -28.06 10.31
N VAL A 292 -2.76 -28.62 9.45
CA VAL A 292 -1.99 -27.87 8.46
C VAL A 292 -2.35 -28.39 7.07
N ARG A 293 -2.48 -27.49 6.11
CA ARG A 293 -2.71 -27.79 4.70
C ARG A 293 -1.71 -27.03 3.85
N LYS A 294 -1.42 -27.61 2.69
CA LYS A 294 -0.56 -27.01 1.66
C LYS A 294 -1.01 -27.56 0.30
N PRO A 295 -0.78 -26.82 -0.78
CA PRO A 295 -0.79 -27.43 -2.10
C PRO A 295 0.43 -28.35 -2.26
N ILE A 296 0.34 -29.24 -3.24
CA ILE A 296 1.49 -29.89 -3.86
C ILE A 296 1.72 -29.18 -5.18
N TYR A 297 2.86 -28.52 -5.30
CA TYR A 297 3.29 -27.80 -6.49
C TYR A 297 4.80 -27.95 -6.64
N ILE A 298 5.26 -28.16 -7.87
CA ILE A 298 6.68 -28.44 -8.16
C ILE A 298 7.53 -27.18 -8.31
N GLN A 299 6.88 -26.02 -8.41
CA GLN A 299 7.51 -24.70 -8.50
C GLN A 299 7.23 -23.93 -7.21
N GLY A 300 7.76 -22.72 -7.12
CA GLY A 300 7.48 -21.86 -5.98
C GLY A 300 6.01 -21.45 -5.89
N ASP A 301 5.44 -21.51 -4.69
CA ASP A 301 4.14 -20.94 -4.35
C ASP A 301 4.14 -20.37 -2.93
N ARG A 302 3.28 -19.39 -2.71
CA ARG A 302 3.12 -18.73 -1.41
C ARG A 302 1.68 -18.35 -1.15
N ALA A 303 1.20 -18.61 0.07
CA ALA A 303 -0.09 -18.13 0.52
C ALA A 303 0.11 -16.73 1.11
N THR A 304 -0.64 -15.76 0.60
CA THR A 304 -0.44 -14.34 0.94
C THR A 304 -1.61 -13.74 1.69
N HIS A 305 -2.83 -14.27 1.52
CA HIS A 305 -4.03 -13.72 2.15
C HIS A 305 -4.95 -14.84 2.66
N VAL A 306 -5.68 -14.56 3.74
CA VAL A 306 -6.67 -15.46 4.31
C VAL A 306 -7.91 -14.71 4.80
N THR A 307 -9.08 -15.29 4.57
CA THR A 307 -10.35 -14.80 5.15
C THR A 307 -11.21 -16.00 5.55
N ILE A 308 -12.20 -15.78 6.40
CA ILE A 308 -13.10 -16.83 6.89
C ILE A 308 -14.56 -16.41 6.81
N ASP A 309 -15.44 -17.38 6.57
CA ASP A 309 -16.89 -17.15 6.73
C ASP A 309 -17.35 -17.32 8.18
N GLY A 310 -18.61 -16.95 8.46
CA GLY A 310 -19.21 -17.02 9.80
C GLY A 310 -19.34 -18.44 10.38
N ILE A 311 -19.11 -19.50 9.60
CA ILE A 311 -19.09 -20.89 10.07
C ILE A 311 -17.63 -21.39 10.25
N GLY A 312 -16.66 -20.57 9.84
CA GLY A 312 -15.23 -20.84 9.99
C GLY A 312 -14.61 -21.64 8.84
N ASN A 313 -15.26 -21.70 7.67
CA ASN A 313 -14.57 -22.11 6.46
C ASN A 313 -13.55 -21.03 6.09
N THR A 314 -12.38 -21.48 5.67
CA THR A 314 -11.24 -20.66 5.29
C THR A 314 -11.18 -20.50 3.79
N PHE A 315 -10.90 -19.29 3.32
CA PHE A 315 -10.53 -18.98 1.95
C PHE A 315 -9.09 -18.49 1.96
N VAL A 316 -8.26 -19.09 1.13
CA VAL A 316 -6.83 -18.81 1.05
C VAL A 316 -6.52 -18.29 -0.34
N GLY A 317 -5.87 -17.14 -0.39
CA GLY A 317 -5.34 -16.52 -1.59
C GLY A 317 -3.83 -16.61 -1.59
N GLY A 318 -3.24 -16.90 -2.74
CA GLY A 318 -1.78 -16.97 -2.86
C GLY A 318 -1.30 -16.80 -4.28
N GLN A 319 0.01 -16.72 -4.44
CA GLN A 319 0.70 -16.56 -5.72
C GLN A 319 1.49 -17.82 -6.03
N TYR A 320 1.71 -18.09 -7.31
CA TYR A 320 2.52 -19.21 -7.74
C TYR A 320 3.37 -18.87 -8.96
N GLU A 321 4.54 -19.49 -9.03
CA GLU A 321 5.49 -19.38 -10.12
C GLU A 321 5.09 -20.23 -11.32
N ILE A 322 5.72 -19.94 -12.47
CA ILE A 322 5.47 -20.55 -13.78
C ILE A 322 5.42 -22.09 -13.72
N GLY A 323 4.22 -22.68 -13.85
CA GLY A 323 4.01 -24.12 -13.87
C GLY A 323 2.54 -24.53 -14.08
N ASN A 324 2.29 -25.82 -14.27
CA ASN A 324 1.04 -26.28 -14.90
C ASN A 324 -0.08 -26.68 -13.92
N THR A 325 0.20 -27.46 -12.88
CA THR A 325 -0.84 -28.05 -12.03
C THR A 325 -0.47 -27.98 -10.56
N MET A 326 -1.34 -27.35 -9.79
CA MET A 326 -1.32 -27.31 -8.33
C MET A 326 -2.38 -28.26 -7.77
N THR A 327 -2.02 -29.07 -6.78
CA THR A 327 -2.94 -30.05 -6.19
C THR A 327 -3.19 -29.77 -4.72
N TRP A 328 -4.44 -29.52 -4.35
CA TRP A 328 -4.91 -29.38 -2.98
C TRP A 328 -5.61 -30.67 -2.52
N GLY A 329 -4.83 -31.62 -2.02
CA GLY A 329 -5.33 -32.95 -1.67
C GLY A 329 -5.83 -33.71 -2.91
N ALA A 330 -7.14 -33.89 -3.03
CA ALA A 330 -7.75 -34.52 -4.20
C ALA A 330 -8.23 -33.50 -5.27
N VAL A 331 -8.19 -32.21 -4.96
CA VAL A 331 -8.65 -31.15 -5.87
C VAL A 331 -7.46 -30.63 -6.67
N GLN A 332 -7.58 -30.57 -7.99
CA GLN A 332 -6.57 -30.01 -8.88
C GLN A 332 -7.02 -28.67 -9.43
N ALA A 333 -6.09 -27.73 -9.49
CA ALA A 333 -6.23 -26.46 -10.17
C ALA A 333 -5.03 -26.33 -11.13
N SER A 334 -5.31 -25.98 -12.38
CA SER A 334 -4.31 -25.99 -13.45
C SER A 334 -4.26 -24.65 -14.14
N CYS A 335 -3.20 -24.43 -14.89
CA CYS A 335 -3.09 -23.35 -15.85
C CYS A 335 -2.36 -23.84 -17.09
N TYR A 336 -3.05 -23.81 -18.23
CA TYR A 336 -2.43 -24.10 -19.52
C TYR A 336 -1.31 -23.09 -19.83
N ASN A 337 -0.14 -23.61 -20.23
CA ASN A 337 1.08 -22.85 -20.54
C ASN A 337 1.80 -22.17 -19.36
N GLY A 338 1.38 -22.52 -18.13
CA GLY A 338 2.15 -22.38 -16.89
C GLY A 338 2.78 -21.02 -16.61
N LEU A 339 2.01 -19.93 -16.56
CA LEU A 339 2.55 -18.61 -16.22
C LEU A 339 2.43 -18.29 -14.73
N LYS A 340 3.07 -17.18 -14.30
CA LYS A 340 2.88 -16.63 -12.97
C LYS A 340 1.42 -16.21 -12.81
N GLY A 341 0.81 -16.69 -11.73
CA GLY A 341 -0.60 -16.45 -11.45
C GLY A 341 -0.87 -16.42 -9.95
N PHE A 342 -2.16 -16.40 -9.63
CA PHE A 342 -2.63 -16.50 -8.26
C PHE A 342 -3.69 -17.59 -8.12
N TYR A 343 -3.83 -18.14 -6.93
CA TYR A 343 -4.83 -19.15 -6.63
C TYR A 343 -5.77 -18.67 -5.53
N VAL A 344 -6.98 -19.23 -5.54
CA VAL A 344 -7.93 -19.11 -4.44
C VAL A 344 -8.46 -20.50 -4.10
N THR A 345 -8.45 -20.85 -2.81
CA THR A 345 -8.85 -22.17 -2.33
C THR A 345 -9.76 -22.06 -1.13
N LYS A 346 -10.83 -22.85 -1.10
CA LYS A 346 -11.68 -23.03 0.08
C LYS A 346 -11.30 -24.28 0.86
N ILE A 347 -11.12 -24.12 2.16
CA ILE A 347 -10.89 -25.20 3.12
C ILE A 347 -11.97 -25.11 4.20
N SER A 348 -12.67 -26.21 4.47
CA SER A 348 -13.67 -26.25 5.54
C SER A 348 -13.03 -26.06 6.93
N SER A 349 -13.84 -25.73 7.94
CA SER A 349 -13.36 -25.63 9.33
C SER A 349 -12.71 -26.93 9.85
N ALA A 350 -13.11 -28.08 9.31
CA ALA A 350 -12.53 -29.40 9.60
C ALA A 350 -11.24 -29.71 8.80
N GLY A 351 -10.81 -28.81 7.91
CA GLY A 351 -9.59 -28.97 7.11
C GLY A 351 -9.78 -29.77 5.82
N SER A 352 -11.01 -30.06 5.39
CA SER A 352 -11.26 -30.66 4.07
C SER A 352 -11.26 -29.57 3.00
N VAL A 353 -10.49 -29.75 1.92
CA VAL A 353 -10.49 -28.85 0.75
C VAL A 353 -11.82 -28.99 0.03
N GLY A 354 -12.55 -27.89 -0.14
CA GLY A 354 -13.84 -27.85 -0.83
C GLY A 354 -13.67 -27.65 -2.34
N TRP A 355 -12.99 -26.56 -2.71
CA TRP A 355 -12.67 -26.22 -4.09
C TRP A 355 -11.34 -25.46 -4.14
N ALA A 356 -10.67 -25.53 -5.29
CA ALA A 356 -9.45 -24.77 -5.58
C ALA A 356 -9.54 -24.25 -7.02
N GLN A 357 -8.97 -23.08 -7.24
CA GLN A 357 -9.00 -22.38 -8.51
C GLN A 357 -7.67 -21.64 -8.73
N ASN A 358 -7.06 -21.86 -9.89
CA ASN A 358 -5.91 -21.08 -10.33
C ASN A 358 -6.37 -20.04 -11.34
N TYR A 359 -5.79 -18.84 -11.25
CA TYR A 359 -6.01 -17.69 -12.12
C TYR A 359 -4.67 -17.31 -12.75
N CYS A 360 -4.60 -17.35 -14.08
CA CYS A 360 -3.37 -17.12 -14.82
C CYS A 360 -3.58 -16.23 -16.02
N ALA A 361 -2.50 -15.56 -16.42
CA ALA A 361 -2.42 -14.84 -17.67
C ALA A 361 -2.66 -15.80 -18.87
N ARG A 362 -3.35 -15.29 -19.90
CA ARG A 362 -3.74 -16.07 -21.09
C ARG A 362 -2.60 -16.30 -22.09
N TYR A 363 -1.55 -15.48 -22.06
CA TYR A 363 -0.51 -15.43 -23.10
C TYR A 363 0.82 -16.00 -22.62
N SER A 364 1.33 -17.02 -23.29
CA SER A 364 2.55 -17.74 -22.92
C SER A 364 3.85 -16.90 -23.09
N SER A 365 4.10 -15.96 -22.18
CA SER A 365 5.36 -15.21 -22.05
C SER A 365 5.60 -14.84 -20.59
N ASN A 366 6.86 -14.88 -20.15
CA ASN A 366 7.27 -14.48 -18.78
C ASN A 366 7.02 -12.99 -18.49
N TYR A 367 6.70 -12.19 -19.52
CA TYR A 367 6.32 -10.79 -19.37
C TYR A 367 4.94 -10.63 -18.71
N TYR A 368 4.06 -11.62 -18.88
CA TYR A 368 2.69 -11.54 -18.40
C TYR A 368 2.54 -12.20 -17.03
N GLN A 369 1.93 -11.49 -16.10
CA GLN A 369 1.72 -11.96 -14.73
C GLN A 369 0.37 -11.48 -14.20
N SER A 370 -0.17 -12.24 -13.24
CA SER A 370 -1.29 -11.81 -12.42
C SER A 370 -1.00 -12.12 -10.96
N SER A 371 -1.14 -11.12 -10.10
CA SER A 371 -0.87 -11.22 -8.67
C SER A 371 -2.15 -10.93 -7.90
N LEU A 372 -2.43 -11.71 -6.87
CA LEU A 372 -3.49 -11.41 -5.91
C LEU A 372 -2.97 -10.36 -4.92
N THR A 373 -3.76 -9.32 -4.70
CA THR A 373 -3.43 -8.20 -3.82
C THR A 373 -4.47 -7.98 -2.71
N SER A 374 -5.65 -8.59 -2.82
CA SER A 374 -6.62 -8.64 -1.72
C SER A 374 -7.58 -9.81 -1.85
N LEU A 375 -8.05 -10.30 -0.71
CA LEU A 375 -9.07 -11.34 -0.61
C LEU A 375 -9.98 -11.04 0.58
N ASN A 376 -11.26 -10.85 0.32
CA ASN A 376 -12.27 -10.58 1.34
C ASN A 376 -13.49 -11.50 1.17
N SER A 377 -14.20 -11.80 2.26
CA SER A 377 -15.43 -12.58 2.23
C SER A 377 -16.58 -11.86 2.91
N THR A 378 -17.76 -11.91 2.29
CA THR A 378 -18.99 -11.34 2.86
C THR A 378 -20.17 -12.26 2.53
N GLY A 379 -20.60 -13.05 3.52
CA GLY A 379 -21.68 -14.01 3.36
C GLY A 379 -21.35 -15.07 2.30
N SER A 380 -22.06 -15.06 1.17
CA SER A 380 -21.88 -16.01 0.07
C SER A 380 -20.94 -15.53 -1.03
N VAL A 381 -20.31 -14.37 -0.86
CA VAL A 381 -19.48 -13.71 -1.87
C VAL A 381 -18.03 -13.65 -1.39
N LEU A 382 -17.10 -13.86 -2.32
CA LEU A 382 -15.69 -13.48 -2.17
C LEU A 382 -15.37 -12.34 -3.13
N ILE A 383 -14.60 -11.37 -2.65
CA ILE A 383 -13.99 -10.33 -3.48
C ILE A 383 -12.50 -10.60 -3.57
N VAL A 384 -11.98 -10.57 -4.79
CA VAL A 384 -10.55 -10.73 -5.06
C VAL A 384 -10.08 -9.54 -5.87
N GLY A 385 -9.09 -8.83 -5.34
CA GLY A 385 -8.32 -7.84 -6.08
C GLY A 385 -7.07 -8.47 -6.67
N SER A 386 -6.79 -8.15 -7.92
CA SER A 386 -5.61 -8.61 -8.62
C SER A 386 -5.01 -7.51 -9.48
N GLU A 387 -3.68 -7.49 -9.54
CA GLU A 387 -2.91 -6.74 -10.53
C GLU A 387 -2.48 -7.67 -11.65
N THR A 388 -2.65 -7.23 -12.89
CA THR A 388 -2.22 -8.00 -14.05
C THR A 388 -1.82 -7.08 -15.20
N ASN A 389 -1.11 -7.62 -16.17
CA ASN A 389 -0.87 -6.98 -17.47
C ASN A 389 -1.36 -7.88 -18.62
N ALA A 390 -2.33 -8.75 -18.33
CA ALA A 390 -2.84 -9.75 -19.24
C ALA A 390 -4.33 -10.02 -19.02
N ASN A 391 -4.94 -10.66 -20.01
CA ASN A 391 -6.20 -11.36 -19.82
C ASN A 391 -6.00 -12.52 -18.84
N ILE A 392 -6.81 -12.57 -17.78
CA ILE A 392 -6.84 -13.64 -16.79
C ILE A 392 -7.87 -14.68 -17.22
N ILE A 393 -7.43 -15.95 -17.18
CA ILE A 393 -8.28 -17.13 -17.26
C ILE A 393 -8.21 -17.88 -15.93
N SER A 394 -9.19 -18.74 -15.65
CA SER A 394 -9.15 -19.64 -14.52
C SER A 394 -9.47 -21.07 -14.94
N GLU A 395 -8.67 -22.02 -14.44
CA GLU A 395 -8.95 -23.45 -14.56
C GLU A 395 -8.82 -24.15 -13.19
N GLY A 396 -9.74 -25.08 -12.93
CA GLY A 396 -9.90 -25.70 -11.62
C GLY A 396 -11.35 -26.16 -11.43
N SER A 397 -11.92 -25.82 -10.28
CA SER A 397 -13.30 -26.22 -9.95
C SER A 397 -14.33 -25.60 -10.89
N THR A 398 -13.97 -24.49 -11.54
CA THR A 398 -14.81 -23.72 -12.45
C THR A 398 -13.97 -23.14 -13.59
N TYR A 399 -14.59 -22.84 -14.74
CA TYR A 399 -13.90 -22.24 -15.88
C TYR A 399 -14.33 -20.79 -16.08
N PHE A 400 -13.34 -19.91 -16.26
CA PHE A 400 -13.51 -18.50 -16.61
C PHE A 400 -12.38 -18.10 -17.56
N SER A 401 -12.61 -17.19 -18.51
CA SER A 401 -11.58 -16.90 -19.53
C SER A 401 -11.42 -15.47 -19.98
N ASN A 402 -12.00 -14.50 -19.27
CA ASN A 402 -11.97 -13.13 -19.77
C ASN A 402 -12.10 -12.05 -18.68
N CYS A 403 -10.98 -11.71 -18.04
CA CYS A 403 -10.88 -10.46 -17.28
C CYS A 403 -9.51 -9.80 -17.45
N GLY A 404 -9.47 -8.48 -17.59
CA GLY A 404 -8.24 -7.73 -17.80
C GLY A 404 -8.00 -7.33 -19.25
N ASP A 405 -6.90 -6.63 -19.49
CA ASP A 405 -6.40 -6.31 -20.83
C ASP A 405 -4.90 -6.65 -20.90
N HIS A 406 -4.43 -6.97 -22.09
CA HIS A 406 -3.08 -7.43 -22.38
C HIS A 406 -2.12 -6.34 -22.86
N ASN A 407 -2.63 -5.14 -23.11
CA ASN A 407 -1.82 -4.02 -23.59
C ASN A 407 -1.38 -3.06 -22.48
N TYR A 408 -1.96 -3.19 -21.27
CA TYR A 408 -1.79 -2.24 -20.18
C TYR A 408 -1.57 -2.97 -18.86
N ARG A 409 -0.90 -2.33 -17.90
CA ARG A 409 -1.03 -2.77 -16.50
C ARG A 409 -2.43 -2.42 -16.04
N ASN A 410 -3.18 -3.38 -15.54
CA ASN A 410 -4.55 -3.19 -15.14
C ASN A 410 -4.84 -3.91 -13.83
N THR A 411 -5.77 -3.35 -13.08
CA THR A 411 -6.40 -4.05 -11.97
C THR A 411 -7.52 -4.94 -12.53
N ALA A 412 -7.70 -6.12 -11.95
CA ALA A 412 -8.86 -6.98 -12.14
C ALA A 412 -9.52 -7.23 -10.78
N LEU A 413 -10.84 -6.99 -10.72
CA LEU A 413 -11.67 -7.19 -9.54
C LEU A 413 -12.65 -8.32 -9.82
N PHE A 414 -12.59 -9.38 -9.02
CA PHE A 414 -13.46 -10.55 -9.16
C PHE A 414 -14.46 -10.59 -8.02
N LYS A 415 -15.73 -10.87 -8.37
CA LYS A 415 -16.77 -11.30 -7.45
C LYS A 415 -17.02 -12.79 -7.66
N LEU A 416 -16.74 -13.62 -6.65
CA LEU A 416 -16.88 -15.07 -6.74
C LEU A 416 -17.97 -15.58 -5.79
N ALA A 417 -18.62 -16.68 -6.16
CA ALA A 417 -19.46 -17.44 -5.25
C ALA A 417 -18.59 -18.24 -4.27
N ALA A 418 -18.66 -17.91 -2.97
CA ALA A 418 -17.88 -18.56 -1.91
C ALA A 418 -18.14 -20.08 -1.80
N SER A 419 -19.29 -20.57 -2.27
CA SER A 419 -19.63 -21.99 -2.27
C SER A 419 -18.86 -22.82 -3.31
N SER A 420 -18.48 -22.22 -4.45
CA SER A 420 -18.00 -22.96 -5.62
C SER A 420 -16.77 -22.38 -6.30
N GLY A 421 -16.36 -21.15 -5.98
CA GLY A 421 -15.29 -20.44 -6.68
C GLY A 421 -15.71 -19.91 -8.07
N GLN A 422 -16.99 -20.07 -8.45
CA GLN A 422 -17.51 -19.55 -9.72
C GLN A 422 -17.39 -18.03 -9.75
N VAL A 423 -16.82 -17.48 -10.82
CA VAL A 423 -16.76 -16.04 -11.06
C VAL A 423 -18.14 -15.56 -11.51
N ASP A 424 -18.79 -14.75 -10.69
CA ASP A 424 -20.07 -14.10 -10.98
C ASP A 424 -19.86 -12.88 -11.88
N THR A 425 -18.88 -12.05 -11.53
CA THR A 425 -18.52 -10.85 -12.29
C THR A 425 -17.02 -10.60 -12.20
N CYS A 426 -16.44 -10.09 -13.29
CA CYS A 426 -15.11 -9.52 -13.26
C CYS A 426 -15.06 -8.18 -13.99
N THR A 427 -14.38 -7.21 -13.40
CA THR A 427 -14.21 -5.86 -13.94
C THR A 427 -12.74 -5.50 -13.93
N SER A 428 -12.24 -4.93 -15.02
CA SER A 428 -10.86 -4.47 -15.13
C SER A 428 -10.75 -2.97 -15.31
N ILE A 429 -9.71 -2.39 -14.73
CA ILE A 429 -9.40 -0.96 -14.80
C ILE A 429 -7.96 -0.81 -15.30
N MET A 430 -7.80 -0.11 -16.43
CA MET A 430 -6.49 0.11 -17.07
C MET A 430 -5.69 1.17 -16.31
N ASP A 431 -4.36 1.02 -16.37
CA ASP A 431 -3.35 1.89 -15.79
C ASP A 431 -3.55 2.11 -14.29
N THR A 432 -3.89 1.03 -13.57
CA THR A 432 -4.11 1.08 -12.12
C THR A 432 -3.64 -0.18 -11.40
N THR A 433 -3.18 -0.02 -10.16
CA THR A 433 -2.96 -1.09 -9.17
C THR A 433 -4.04 -1.06 -8.09
N VAL A 434 -4.15 -2.14 -7.31
CA VAL A 434 -5.16 -2.24 -6.24
C VAL A 434 -4.52 -2.73 -4.95
N GLY A 435 -4.52 -1.86 -3.94
CA GLY A 435 -4.02 -2.14 -2.60
C GLY A 435 -5.05 -2.84 -1.71
N GLY A 436 -6.33 -2.83 -2.09
CA GLY A 436 -7.39 -3.50 -1.32
C GLY A 436 -8.77 -3.44 -1.99
N ALA A 437 -9.61 -4.43 -1.75
CA ALA A 437 -11.01 -4.44 -2.17
C ALA A 437 -11.90 -5.14 -1.12
N VAL A 438 -13.01 -4.51 -0.76
CA VAL A 438 -13.96 -5.00 0.26
C VAL A 438 -15.39 -4.86 -0.26
N TRP A 439 -16.26 -5.81 0.08
CA TRP A 439 -17.70 -5.69 -0.19
C TRP A 439 -18.47 -5.24 1.05
N GLN A 440 -19.29 -4.22 0.88
CA GLN A 440 -20.26 -3.81 1.88
C GLN A 440 -21.64 -4.33 1.51
N SER A 441 -22.19 -5.18 2.39
CA SER A 441 -23.55 -5.71 2.25
C SER A 441 -24.63 -4.65 2.53
N ALA A 442 -25.90 -5.07 2.55
CA ALA A 442 -27.04 -4.18 2.80
C ALA A 442 -26.83 -3.34 4.08
N PRO A 443 -27.25 -2.07 4.11
CA PRO A 443 -28.12 -1.42 3.12
C PRO A 443 -27.39 -0.80 1.93
N ILE A 444 -26.04 -0.72 1.97
CA ILE A 444 -25.27 0.03 0.98
C ILE A 444 -25.07 -0.79 -0.31
N ASN A 445 -24.78 -2.09 -0.20
CA ASN A 445 -24.59 -3.02 -1.34
C ASN A 445 -23.60 -2.50 -2.39
N LYS A 446 -22.36 -2.28 -1.98
CA LYS A 446 -21.31 -1.75 -2.85
C LYS A 446 -19.97 -2.43 -2.60
N MET A 447 -19.17 -2.53 -3.64
CA MET A 447 -17.75 -2.79 -3.46
C MET A 447 -17.03 -1.47 -3.19
N ILE A 448 -16.05 -1.48 -2.30
CA ILE A 448 -15.14 -0.38 -2.00
C ILE A 448 -13.74 -0.88 -2.36
N VAL A 449 -12.97 -0.06 -3.04
CA VAL A 449 -11.66 -0.43 -3.58
C VAL A 449 -10.66 0.66 -3.19
N ALA A 450 -9.40 0.31 -3.02
CA ALA A 450 -8.28 1.24 -2.89
C ALA A 450 -7.31 0.95 -4.03
N MET A 451 -7.03 1.96 -4.85
CA MET A 451 -6.29 1.81 -6.10
C MET A 451 -5.20 2.85 -6.21
N GLU A 452 -4.20 2.63 -7.05
CA GLU A 452 -3.30 3.69 -7.50
C GLU A 452 -3.37 3.77 -9.02
N ARG A 453 -3.13 4.95 -9.60
CA ARG A 453 -3.12 5.14 -11.05
C ARG A 453 -1.69 5.33 -11.52
N HIS A 454 -1.33 4.59 -12.57
CA HIS A 454 -0.10 4.76 -13.30
C HIS A 454 -0.36 5.66 -14.51
N GLY A 455 0.58 6.56 -14.83
CA GLY A 455 0.57 7.20 -16.14
C GLY A 455 0.99 6.19 -17.20
N ASP A 456 0.39 6.24 -18.40
CA ASP A 456 0.91 5.49 -19.55
C ASP A 456 1.05 6.39 -20.80
N TYR A 457 1.97 5.97 -21.66
CA TYR A 457 2.71 6.68 -22.70
C TYR A 457 1.90 6.96 -23.98
N ASP A 458 1.93 8.17 -24.54
CA ASP A 458 1.39 8.44 -25.89
C ASP A 458 2.32 9.32 -26.74
N ASN A 459 2.64 8.86 -27.95
CA ASN A 459 3.61 9.47 -28.85
C ASN A 459 2.92 10.30 -29.94
N THR A 460 2.80 11.60 -29.72
CA THR A 460 2.40 12.52 -30.80
C THR A 460 3.47 13.57 -31.09
N ASN A 461 4.04 13.50 -32.30
CA ASN A 461 4.78 14.58 -32.96
C ASN A 461 6.12 15.04 -32.36
N GLY A 462 6.92 14.13 -31.78
CA GLY A 462 8.35 14.40 -31.55
C GLY A 462 8.68 15.39 -30.44
N ILE A 463 7.72 15.70 -29.57
CA ILE A 463 7.97 16.29 -28.26
C ILE A 463 8.05 15.13 -27.26
N GLN A 464 9.24 14.87 -26.72
CA GLN A 464 9.40 14.00 -25.56
C GLN A 464 9.02 14.80 -24.31
N ALA A 465 7.85 14.52 -23.76
CA ALA A 465 7.55 14.81 -22.37
C ALA A 465 7.42 13.46 -21.67
N ASP A 466 8.33 13.22 -20.74
CA ASP A 466 8.21 12.14 -19.77
C ASP A 466 7.00 12.46 -18.87
N ILE A 467 5.99 11.58 -18.81
CA ILE A 467 4.83 11.74 -17.92
C ILE A 467 4.90 10.70 -16.79
N ASP A 468 6.07 10.09 -16.55
CA ASP A 468 6.29 9.14 -15.46
C ASP A 468 6.28 9.86 -14.09
N THR A 469 5.09 10.08 -13.55
CA THR A 469 4.89 10.18 -12.11
C THR A 469 3.63 9.40 -11.75
N ASP A 470 3.79 8.32 -10.97
CA ASP A 470 2.67 7.58 -10.36
C ASP A 470 1.75 8.59 -9.65
N THR A 471 0.51 8.72 -10.16
CA THR A 471 -0.51 9.57 -9.56
C THR A 471 -1.31 8.71 -8.59
N SER A 472 -0.93 8.74 -7.31
CA SER A 472 -1.61 7.94 -6.29
C SER A 472 -2.98 8.51 -5.94
N ALA A 473 -4.00 8.14 -6.71
CA ALA A 473 -5.39 8.38 -6.38
C ALA A 473 -6.04 7.11 -5.83
N VAL A 474 -6.27 7.03 -4.52
CA VAL A 474 -7.12 5.96 -3.95
C VAL A 474 -8.55 6.18 -4.40
N LEU A 475 -8.95 5.36 -5.36
CA LEU A 475 -10.30 5.34 -5.91
C LEU A 475 -11.24 4.56 -5.02
N ILE A 476 -12.12 5.23 -4.29
CA ILE A 476 -13.33 4.59 -3.75
C ILE A 476 -14.30 4.41 -4.91
N SER A 477 -14.26 3.25 -5.57
CA SER A 477 -15.15 2.94 -6.69
C SER A 477 -16.44 2.30 -6.17
N ASN A 478 -17.58 2.97 -6.37
CA ASN A 478 -18.89 2.37 -6.12
C ASN A 478 -19.27 1.43 -7.28
N MET A 479 -18.89 0.17 -7.19
CA MET A 479 -19.44 -0.86 -8.09
C MET A 479 -20.83 -1.25 -7.61
N SER A 480 -21.86 -0.67 -8.25
CA SER A 480 -23.22 -1.22 -8.15
C SER A 480 -23.29 -2.59 -8.85
N ASP A 481 -24.24 -3.42 -8.43
CA ASP A 481 -24.42 -4.87 -8.75
C ASP A 481 -24.29 -5.32 -10.22
N ASN A 482 -24.13 -4.41 -11.19
CA ASN A 482 -24.10 -4.72 -12.61
C ASN A 482 -22.73 -4.48 -13.29
N GLY A 483 -21.65 -4.13 -12.57
CA GLY A 483 -20.27 -4.13 -13.09
C GLY A 483 -19.97 -3.20 -14.29
N ASN A 484 -20.97 -2.46 -14.78
CA ASN A 484 -20.93 -1.71 -16.05
C ASN A 484 -20.59 -0.23 -15.89
N SER A 485 -20.38 0.26 -14.67
CA SER A 485 -19.94 1.64 -14.44
C SER A 485 -19.14 1.76 -13.16
N LEU A 486 -17.82 1.90 -13.30
CA LEU A 486 -16.95 2.40 -12.25
C LEU A 486 -17.22 3.90 -12.11
N GLN A 487 -17.55 4.35 -10.90
CA GLN A 487 -17.82 5.75 -10.62
C GLN A 487 -16.71 6.27 -9.70
N TRP A 488 -15.92 7.23 -10.21
CA TRP A 488 -14.89 7.91 -9.43
C TRP A 488 -15.50 8.80 -8.36
N GLN A 489 -15.20 8.54 -7.09
CA GLN A 489 -15.76 9.34 -6.00
C GLN A 489 -14.79 10.41 -5.48
N ARG A 490 -13.57 10.07 -5.07
CA ARG A 490 -12.57 11.02 -4.55
C ARG A 490 -11.14 10.52 -4.76
N SER A 491 -10.18 11.44 -4.82
CA SER A 491 -8.75 11.15 -4.75
C SER A 491 -8.25 11.33 -3.30
N VAL A 492 -7.22 10.58 -2.94
CA VAL A 492 -6.59 10.57 -1.59
C VAL A 492 -5.23 11.28 -1.58
N GLY A 493 -4.79 11.74 -2.74
CA GLY A 493 -3.61 12.56 -2.97
C GLY A 493 -3.42 12.73 -4.48
N ALA A 494 -2.74 13.77 -4.94
CA ALA A 494 -2.33 13.88 -6.33
C ALA A 494 -0.88 14.36 -6.39
N THR A 495 -0.08 13.74 -7.24
CA THR A 495 1.30 14.10 -7.55
C THR A 495 1.37 14.92 -8.83
N ASP A 496 0.71 16.08 -8.85
CA ASP A 496 0.91 17.02 -9.95
C ASP A 496 2.30 17.70 -9.83
N HIS A 497 2.84 18.22 -10.94
CA HIS A 497 4.20 18.74 -11.01
C HIS A 497 4.32 20.20 -10.54
N ASP A 498 5.16 20.46 -9.55
CA ASP A 498 5.51 21.83 -9.14
C ASP A 498 6.86 22.25 -9.70
N SER A 499 6.89 23.43 -10.31
CA SER A 499 8.07 24.02 -10.92
C SER A 499 8.47 25.30 -10.19
N ILE A 500 9.62 25.28 -9.53
CA ILE A 500 10.25 26.50 -9.01
C ILE A 500 11.10 27.10 -10.13
N PHE A 501 10.72 28.27 -10.62
CA PHE A 501 11.48 28.96 -11.66
C PHE A 501 12.29 30.14 -11.13
N ALA A 502 12.10 30.55 -9.87
CA ALA A 502 12.87 31.62 -9.27
C ALA A 502 13.08 31.44 -7.75
N ILE A 503 14.31 31.68 -7.31
CA ILE A 503 14.72 31.77 -5.91
C ILE A 503 15.64 33.00 -5.79
N ASP A 504 15.33 33.90 -4.85
CA ASP A 504 16.18 35.03 -4.50
C ASP A 504 16.48 35.04 -3.00
N TYR A 505 17.74 35.26 -2.63
CA TYR A 505 18.19 35.31 -1.23
C TYR A 505 18.81 36.67 -0.91
N SER A 506 18.25 37.33 0.10
CA SER A 506 18.70 38.63 0.57
C SER A 506 19.68 38.49 1.73
N ASN A 507 20.98 38.63 1.45
CA ASN A 507 22.06 38.60 2.45
C ASN A 507 21.90 39.64 3.59
N SER A 508 21.18 40.75 3.36
CA SER A 508 20.99 41.81 4.34
C SER A 508 19.81 41.58 5.28
N SER A 509 18.82 40.80 4.87
CA SER A 509 17.61 40.52 5.65
C SER A 509 17.49 39.05 6.09
N GLY A 510 18.28 38.15 5.50
CA GLY A 510 18.16 36.70 5.73
C GLY A 510 16.90 36.10 5.14
N ILE A 511 16.19 36.83 4.26
CA ILE A 511 14.94 36.39 3.64
C ILE A 511 15.23 35.68 2.32
N ILE A 512 14.57 34.55 2.11
CA ILE A 512 14.52 33.81 0.86
C ILE A 512 13.14 34.04 0.25
N THR A 513 13.09 34.49 -1.00
CA THR A 513 11.86 34.59 -1.80
C THR A 513 11.85 33.48 -2.85
N VAL A 514 10.77 32.71 -2.92
CA VAL A 514 10.59 31.60 -3.86
C VAL A 514 9.37 31.87 -4.72
N ALA A 515 9.47 31.66 -6.03
CA ALA A 515 8.34 31.73 -6.94
C ALA A 515 8.33 30.58 -7.93
N GLY A 516 7.13 30.14 -8.28
CA GLY A 516 6.95 28.97 -9.12
C GLY A 516 5.53 28.82 -9.65
N ILE A 517 5.35 27.73 -10.38
CA ILE A 517 4.04 27.20 -10.77
C ILE A 517 3.82 25.96 -9.90
N MET A 518 2.75 25.95 -9.13
CA MET A 518 2.25 24.76 -8.46
C MET A 518 1.14 24.14 -9.30
N GLN A 519 1.30 22.91 -9.77
CA GLN A 519 0.20 22.13 -10.35
C GLN A 519 -0.42 21.23 -9.28
N SER A 520 0.29 21.05 -8.16
CA SER A 520 -0.16 20.42 -6.94
C SER A 520 -1.38 21.09 -6.30
N ASN A 521 -2.14 20.31 -5.53
CA ASN A 521 -3.09 20.87 -4.56
C ASN A 521 -2.39 21.54 -3.37
N SER A 522 -1.12 21.23 -3.13
CA SER A 522 -0.32 21.80 -2.05
C SER A 522 1.18 21.79 -2.30
N LEU A 523 1.88 22.83 -1.85
CA LEU A 523 3.34 22.96 -1.93
C LEU A 523 3.93 23.44 -0.59
N ARG A 524 4.87 22.69 -0.02
CA ARG A 524 5.64 23.09 1.18
C ARG A 524 6.78 24.04 0.84
N LEU A 525 6.90 25.10 1.63
CA LEU A 525 8.03 26.03 1.62
C LEU A 525 8.47 26.26 3.07
N GLY A 526 9.62 25.67 3.43
CA GLY A 526 10.09 25.62 4.81
C GLY A 526 9.09 24.92 5.74
N SER A 527 8.61 25.63 6.75
CA SER A 527 7.66 25.15 7.77
C SER A 527 6.17 25.28 7.39
N HIS A 528 5.85 25.86 6.22
CA HIS A 528 4.47 26.15 5.82
C HIS A 528 4.09 25.47 4.51
N VAL A 529 2.79 25.25 4.31
CA VAL A 529 2.23 24.58 3.14
C VAL A 529 1.23 25.52 2.46
N LEU A 530 1.48 25.87 1.21
CA LEU A 530 0.54 26.55 0.33
C LEU A 530 -0.49 25.55 -0.18
N SER A 531 -1.77 25.91 -0.28
CA SER A 531 -2.84 25.03 -0.77
C SER A 531 -3.77 25.73 -1.75
N ILE A 532 -4.17 25.04 -2.83
CA ILE A 532 -5.15 25.48 -3.83
C ILE A 532 -6.42 24.67 -3.60
N GLY A 533 -7.42 25.25 -2.94
CA GLY A 533 -8.68 24.55 -2.68
C GLY A 533 -9.40 24.06 -3.95
N ASP A 534 -9.82 22.80 -3.92
CA ASP A 534 -10.79 22.08 -4.76
C ASP A 534 -10.58 21.99 -6.29
N ASN A 535 -10.08 20.82 -6.73
CA ASN A 535 -10.27 20.31 -8.10
C ASN A 535 -10.46 18.77 -8.15
N PRO A 536 -11.68 18.25 -8.42
CA PRO A 536 -11.91 16.82 -8.61
C PRO A 536 -11.46 16.27 -9.98
N LYS A 537 -10.79 17.09 -10.82
CA LYS A 537 -10.34 16.72 -12.18
C LYS A 537 -8.85 16.93 -12.49
N GLY A 538 -8.00 17.32 -11.52
CA GLY A 538 -6.53 17.27 -11.71
C GLY A 538 -5.93 18.18 -12.80
N GLU A 539 -6.53 19.35 -13.08
CA GLU A 539 -6.17 20.18 -14.26
C GLU A 539 -5.94 21.69 -13.96
N LYS A 540 -5.81 22.10 -12.70
CA LYS A 540 -5.56 23.51 -12.33
C LYS A 540 -4.12 23.68 -11.90
N ALA A 541 -3.49 24.75 -12.35
CA ALA A 541 -2.18 25.19 -11.87
C ALA A 541 -2.34 26.54 -11.16
N ALA A 542 -1.41 26.93 -10.30
CA ALA A 542 -1.34 28.27 -9.74
C ALA A 542 0.08 28.80 -9.81
N PHE A 543 0.20 30.11 -10.03
CA PHE A 543 1.45 30.78 -9.72
C PHE A 543 1.50 31.01 -8.22
N PHE A 544 2.68 30.86 -7.63
CA PHE A 544 2.90 31.27 -6.25
C PHE A 544 4.14 32.15 -6.13
N ILE A 545 4.12 33.01 -5.11
CA ILE A 545 5.30 33.69 -4.58
C ILE A 545 5.25 33.64 -3.07
N ALA A 546 6.39 33.38 -2.44
CA ALA A 546 6.48 33.12 -1.01
C ALA A 546 7.80 33.60 -0.44
N GLN A 547 7.80 33.90 0.85
CA GLN A 547 8.96 34.35 1.60
C GLN A 547 9.14 33.51 2.87
N ILE A 548 10.36 33.07 3.10
CA ILE A 548 10.79 32.37 4.31
C ILE A 548 12.06 33.01 4.87
N ASP A 549 12.30 32.86 6.17
CA ASP A 549 13.58 33.27 6.76
C ASP A 549 14.68 32.20 6.56
N SER A 550 15.91 32.53 6.94
CA SER A 550 17.08 31.66 6.82
C SER A 550 17.00 30.36 7.64
N ASN A 551 16.00 30.20 8.50
CA ASN A 551 15.73 28.99 9.27
C ASN A 551 14.54 28.19 8.70
N GLY A 552 13.96 28.62 7.57
CA GLY A 552 12.78 27.99 6.97
C GLY A 552 11.45 28.38 7.63
N ASN A 553 11.41 29.43 8.46
CA ASN A 553 10.15 29.92 9.01
C ASN A 553 9.39 30.74 7.97
N TRP A 554 8.07 30.55 7.91
CA TRP A 554 7.20 31.27 6.98
C TRP A 554 7.07 32.76 7.34
N LEU A 555 7.24 33.63 6.33
CA LEU A 555 7.10 35.08 6.45
C LEU A 555 5.87 35.62 5.69
N GLY A 556 5.41 34.92 4.64
CA GLY A 556 4.22 35.29 3.88
C GLY A 556 4.29 34.84 2.42
N GLY A 557 3.16 34.85 1.70
CA GLY A 557 3.10 34.46 0.30
C GLY A 557 1.69 34.57 -0.29
N GLU A 558 1.60 34.50 -1.61
CA GLU A 558 0.36 34.56 -2.39
C GLU A 558 0.32 33.42 -3.41
N VAL A 559 -0.89 32.92 -3.68
CA VAL A 559 -1.18 31.88 -4.68
C VAL A 559 -2.28 32.38 -5.61
N ALA A 560 -2.05 32.29 -6.92
CA ALA A 560 -2.96 32.76 -7.96
C ALA A 560 -3.28 31.61 -8.93
N PRO A 561 -4.45 30.97 -8.84
CA PRO A 561 -4.84 29.86 -9.70
C PRO A 561 -5.11 30.29 -11.15
N PHE A 562 -4.85 29.39 -12.10
CA PHE A 562 -5.13 29.54 -13.53
C PHE A 562 -5.49 28.19 -14.18
N ASP A 563 -6.16 28.24 -15.33
CA ASP A 563 -6.63 27.07 -16.07
C ASP A 563 -5.74 26.76 -17.29
N MET A 564 -5.12 25.58 -17.31
CA MET A 564 -4.25 25.14 -18.41
C MET A 564 -5.00 24.74 -19.69
N HIS A 565 -6.32 24.47 -19.62
CA HIS A 565 -7.11 24.03 -20.78
C HIS A 565 -7.22 25.11 -21.87
N SER A 566 -7.02 26.38 -21.49
CA SER A 566 -7.11 27.55 -22.38
C SER A 566 -5.88 27.80 -23.26
N LEU A 567 -4.75 27.13 -22.98
CA LEU A 567 -3.50 27.29 -23.75
C LEU A 567 -3.59 26.72 -25.17
N THR A 568 -4.49 25.77 -25.42
CA THR A 568 -4.78 25.27 -26.79
C THR A 568 -5.64 26.23 -27.61
N GLN A 569 -6.29 27.23 -26.98
CA GLN A 569 -7.17 28.21 -27.64
C GLN A 569 -6.59 29.63 -27.69
N GLY A 570 -5.32 29.82 -27.31
CA GLY A 570 -4.60 31.08 -27.50
C GLY A 570 -5.03 32.25 -26.60
N ASN A 571 -5.75 32.00 -25.50
CA ASN A 571 -6.10 33.04 -24.51
C ASN A 571 -6.17 32.47 -23.09
N PRO A 572 -5.14 32.64 -22.25
CA PRO A 572 -5.23 32.29 -20.84
C PRO A 572 -6.27 33.16 -20.13
N ASN A 573 -7.28 32.52 -19.52
CA ASN A 573 -8.23 33.21 -18.64
C ASN A 573 -7.72 33.15 -17.20
N TRP A 574 -7.54 34.34 -16.60
CA TRP A 574 -7.23 34.52 -15.19
C TRP A 574 -8.55 34.67 -14.43
N TYR A 575 -8.71 33.95 -13.30
CA TYR A 575 -9.90 34.04 -12.44
C TYR A 575 -9.65 34.88 -11.20
#